data_AF-A0A257K3R8-F1
#
_entry.id   AF-A0A257K3R8-F1
#
_cell.length_a   1.000
_cell.length_b   1.000
_cell.length_c   1.000
_cell.angle_alpha   90.00
_cell.angle_beta   90.00
_cell.angle_gamma   90.00
#
_symmetry.space_group_name_H-M   'P 1'
#
loop_
_entity.id
_entity.type
_entity.pdbx_description
1 polymer ?
#
loop_
_entity_poly.entity_id
_entity_poly.type
_entity_poly.pdbx_seq_one_letter_code
_entity_poly.pdbx_strand_id
1 'polypeptide(L)'
;MNNLLKRLTVISFSLLFLPFFQTCSDDAIINSNWSKNSPLREAEPVTDSLHDETVGAADAKEFHLTYDELKQKKVLAIQRFIDGKAKATLSGYQLGLLAVNDFSWEFNIMFAFTIVLILCVCQLFMSFTGRYKWVFITGCCNAVLSLFPFAAAFHDGAIEDLSQIKFGFYLFYTNVLLITYVSNKLYNEAKSTHNFGEETMVK
;
A
#
# COMPACT_ATOMS: atom_id res chain seq x y z
N MET A 1 9.23 25.93 16.61
CA MET A 1 8.56 25.22 15.49
C MET A 1 9.51 24.55 14.51
N ASN A 2 10.72 25.08 14.23
CA ASN A 2 11.69 24.44 13.32
C ASN A 2 12.05 22.99 13.71
N ASN A 3 12.32 22.75 14.99
CA ASN A 3 12.62 21.40 15.49
C ASN A 3 11.44 20.43 15.36
N LEU A 4 10.20 20.94 15.42
CA LEU A 4 9.00 20.13 15.18
C LEU A 4 8.94 19.71 13.72
N LEU A 5 9.14 20.63 12.77
CA LEU A 5 9.14 20.31 11.33
C LEU A 5 10.19 19.24 10.99
N LYS A 6 11.42 19.37 11.51
CA LYS A 6 12.49 18.38 11.30
C LYS A 6 12.13 17.00 11.85
N ARG A 7 11.49 16.94 13.03
CA ARG A 7 11.03 15.67 13.61
C ARG A 7 9.91 15.05 12.76
N LEU A 8 8.96 15.86 12.31
CA LEU A 8 7.87 15.40 11.46
C LEU A 8 8.38 14.83 10.13
N THR A 9 9.37 15.46 9.49
CA THR A 9 9.95 14.95 8.22
C THR A 9 10.74 13.64 8.43
N VAL A 10 11.47 13.50 9.55
CA VAL A 10 12.12 12.23 9.93
C VAL A 10 11.10 11.13 10.18
N ILE A 11 10.01 11.44 10.91
CA ILE A 11 8.91 10.50 11.13
C ILE A 11 8.28 10.11 9.79
N SER A 12 8.03 11.05 8.88
CA SER A 12 7.46 10.77 7.56
C SER A 12 8.30 9.77 6.78
N PHE A 13 9.62 9.97 6.78
CA PHE A 13 10.55 9.07 6.14
C PHE A 13 10.56 7.69 6.81
N SER A 14 10.45 7.63 8.14
CA SER A 14 10.39 6.37 8.89
C SER A 14 9.08 5.59 8.64
N LEU A 15 7.97 6.31 8.49
CA LEU A 15 6.66 5.72 8.18
C LEU A 15 6.65 5.06 6.80
N LEU A 16 7.56 5.42 5.88
CA LEU A 16 7.71 4.75 4.58
C LEU A 16 8.15 3.28 4.70
N PHE A 17 8.63 2.83 5.85
CA PHE A 17 9.00 1.43 6.08
C PHE A 17 7.85 0.59 6.66
N LEU A 18 6.72 1.21 7.01
CA LEU A 18 5.53 0.49 7.47
C LEU A 18 4.74 -0.04 6.26
N PRO A 19 4.00 -1.14 6.41
CA PRO A 19 3.10 -1.61 5.36
C PRO A 19 1.97 -0.60 5.14
N PHE A 20 1.86 -0.07 3.91
CA PHE A 20 0.82 0.89 3.53
C PHE A 20 -0.51 0.22 3.17
N PHE A 21 -0.45 -0.97 2.58
CA PHE A 21 -1.63 -1.73 2.13
C PHE A 21 -1.35 -3.24 2.23
N GLN A 22 -2.42 -3.98 2.49
CA GLN A 22 -2.45 -5.45 2.42
C GLN A 22 -3.71 -5.81 1.66
N THR A 23 -3.56 -6.43 0.50
CA THR A 23 -4.70 -6.98 -0.23
C THR A 23 -5.07 -8.32 0.40
N CYS A 24 -6.36 -8.54 0.68
CA CYS A 24 -6.87 -9.87 0.97
C CYS A 24 -7.15 -10.54 -0.36
N SER A 25 -6.17 -11.28 -0.89
CA SER A 25 -6.39 -12.14 -2.05
C SER A 25 -7.25 -13.31 -1.63
N ASP A 26 -8.38 -13.52 -2.31
CA ASP A 26 -8.83 -14.89 -2.60
C ASP A 26 -9.51 -14.98 -3.98
N ASP A 27 -10.25 -13.98 -4.49
CA ASP A 27 -10.89 -14.10 -5.82
C ASP A 27 -10.58 -12.98 -6.83
N ALA A 28 -10.39 -11.73 -6.37
CA ALA A 28 -10.23 -10.58 -7.26
C ALA A 28 -8.85 -10.51 -7.94
N ILE A 29 -7.77 -10.91 -7.26
CA ILE A 29 -6.41 -10.89 -7.85
C ILE A 29 -6.24 -12.03 -8.86
N ILE A 30 -6.74 -13.23 -8.56
CA ILE A 30 -6.71 -14.40 -9.46
C ILE A 30 -7.47 -14.12 -10.78
N ASN A 31 -8.55 -13.33 -10.70
CA ASN A 31 -9.37 -12.98 -11.87
C ASN A 31 -9.03 -11.61 -12.50
N SER A 32 -8.26 -10.77 -11.82
CA SER A 32 -7.78 -9.49 -12.39
C SER A 32 -6.80 -9.74 -13.54
N ASN A 33 -6.79 -8.85 -14.54
CA ASN A 33 -5.88 -8.96 -15.69
C ASN A 33 -4.39 -8.98 -15.30
N TRP A 34 -4.07 -8.53 -14.09
CA TRP A 34 -2.72 -8.46 -13.54
C TRP A 34 -2.08 -9.83 -13.26
N SER A 35 -2.85 -10.85 -12.89
CA SER A 35 -2.30 -12.17 -12.53
C SER A 35 -2.26 -13.17 -13.68
N LYS A 36 -2.81 -12.82 -14.86
CA LYS A 36 -2.91 -13.73 -16.01
C LYS A 36 -1.55 -14.23 -16.53
N ASN A 37 -0.47 -13.54 -16.19
CA ASN A 37 0.90 -13.87 -16.60
C ASN A 37 1.82 -14.27 -15.42
N SER A 38 1.30 -14.34 -14.19
CA SER A 38 2.12 -14.66 -13.02
C SER A 38 2.41 -16.17 -12.95
N PRO A 39 3.66 -16.60 -12.65
CA PRO A 39 4.06 -18.01 -12.56
C PRO A 39 3.43 -18.76 -11.37
N LEU A 40 2.53 -18.11 -10.62
CA LEU A 40 1.82 -18.66 -9.47
C LEU A 40 0.46 -19.30 -9.81
N ARG A 41 0.10 -19.46 -11.09
CA ARG A 41 -1.03 -20.31 -11.44
C ARG A 41 -0.71 -21.72 -10.96
N GLU A 42 -1.36 -22.12 -9.87
CA GLU A 42 -1.39 -23.49 -9.40
C GLU A 42 -1.66 -24.39 -10.60
N ALA A 43 -0.78 -25.37 -10.81
CA ALA A 43 -1.01 -26.40 -11.79
C ALA A 43 -2.43 -26.91 -11.59
N GLU A 44 -3.25 -26.76 -12.63
CA GLU A 44 -4.61 -27.27 -12.63
C GLU A 44 -4.58 -28.71 -12.10
N PRO A 45 -5.51 -29.12 -11.22
CA PRO A 45 -5.66 -30.53 -10.95
C PRO A 45 -5.88 -31.18 -12.31
N VAL A 46 -4.96 -32.06 -12.69
CA VAL A 46 -5.03 -32.87 -13.89
C VAL A 46 -6.37 -33.59 -13.87
N THR A 47 -7.38 -33.01 -14.53
CA THR A 47 -8.56 -33.73 -14.99
C THR A 47 -8.12 -34.51 -16.20
N ASP A 48 -7.31 -35.54 -15.96
CA ASP A 48 -7.17 -36.62 -16.92
C ASP A 48 -8.48 -37.41 -16.88
N SER A 49 -9.31 -37.05 -17.85
CA SER A 49 -9.97 -38.01 -18.75
C SER A 49 -10.33 -39.36 -18.15
N LEU A 50 -11.60 -39.52 -17.76
CA LEU A 50 -12.32 -40.75 -18.07
C LEU A 50 -13.74 -40.40 -18.52
N HIS A 51 -13.91 -40.59 -19.82
CA HIS A 51 -15.16 -40.62 -20.54
C HIS A 51 -16.13 -41.64 -19.91
N ASP A 52 -17.40 -41.25 -19.87
CA ASP A 52 -18.58 -42.12 -20.04
C ASP A 52 -18.87 -43.18 -18.95
N GLU A 53 -19.83 -42.88 -18.08
CA GLU A 53 -21.09 -43.63 -18.01
C GLU A 53 -22.01 -43.00 -16.94
N THR A 54 -23.19 -42.58 -17.39
CA THR A 54 -24.33 -42.25 -16.55
C THR A 54 -24.78 -43.46 -15.73
N VAL A 55 -24.50 -43.48 -14.44
CA VAL A 55 -25.20 -44.36 -13.48
C VAL A 55 -25.47 -43.59 -12.18
N GLY A 56 -26.76 -43.44 -11.87
CA GLY A 56 -27.27 -43.58 -10.51
C GLY A 56 -27.07 -42.41 -9.55
N ALA A 57 -28.16 -41.66 -9.33
CA ALA A 57 -28.37 -41.01 -8.04
C ALA A 57 -28.45 -42.09 -6.93
N ALA A 58 -27.40 -42.20 -6.11
CA ALA A 58 -27.41 -42.63 -4.71
C ALA A 58 -25.97 -42.98 -4.31
N ASP A 59 -25.33 -42.14 -3.50
CA ASP A 59 -24.57 -42.62 -2.34
C ASP A 59 -24.15 -41.43 -1.48
N ALA A 60 -24.92 -41.23 -0.39
CA ALA A 60 -24.42 -40.52 0.76
C ALA A 60 -23.26 -41.34 1.34
N LYS A 61 -22.02 -41.01 0.95
CA LYS A 61 -20.83 -41.54 1.61
C LYS A 61 -20.84 -41.06 3.07
N GLU A 62 -21.41 -41.87 3.95
CA GLU A 62 -21.17 -41.78 5.39
C GLU A 62 -19.68 -42.02 5.63
N PHE A 63 -18.93 -40.94 5.80
CA PHE A 63 -17.54 -41.02 6.22
C PHE A 63 -17.50 -41.48 7.68
N HIS A 64 -17.31 -42.79 7.90
CA HIS A 64 -16.88 -43.35 9.20
C HIS A 64 -15.43 -42.93 9.49
N LEU A 65 -15.21 -41.64 9.76
CA LEU A 65 -13.95 -41.14 10.29
C LEU A 65 -13.97 -41.26 11.80
N THR A 66 -12.92 -41.85 12.37
CA THR A 66 -12.72 -41.88 13.82
C THR A 66 -12.51 -40.45 14.31
N TYR A 67 -12.93 -40.12 15.54
CA TYR A 67 -12.82 -38.75 16.09
C TYR A 67 -11.41 -38.15 15.96
N ASP A 68 -10.38 -38.97 16.14
CA ASP A 68 -8.98 -38.56 16.01
C ASP A 68 -8.58 -38.23 14.56
N GLU A 69 -9.12 -38.93 13.57
CA GLU A 69 -8.86 -38.66 12.14
C GLU A 69 -9.56 -37.37 11.68
N LEU A 70 -10.77 -37.11 12.19
CA LEU A 70 -11.50 -35.86 12.00
C LEU A 70 -10.75 -34.68 12.61
N LYS A 71 -10.17 -34.86 13.80
CA LYS A 71 -9.36 -33.85 14.47
C LYS A 71 -8.08 -33.55 13.68
N GLN A 72 -7.38 -34.57 13.19
CA GLN A 72 -6.20 -34.38 12.35
C GLN A 72 -6.53 -33.69 11.02
N LYS A 73 -7.59 -34.09 10.31
CA LYS A 73 -8.02 -33.43 9.08
C LYS A 73 -8.38 -31.96 9.31
N LYS A 74 -9.04 -31.64 10.43
CA LYS A 74 -9.37 -30.25 10.78
C LYS A 74 -8.12 -29.41 11.04
N VAL A 75 -7.15 -29.94 11.79
CA VAL A 75 -5.86 -29.25 12.03
C VAL A 75 -5.13 -29.03 10.71
N LEU A 76 -5.11 -30.02 9.82
CA LEU A 76 -4.43 -29.94 8.52
C LEU A 76 -5.13 -28.98 7.56
N ALA A 77 -6.46 -28.91 7.59
CA ALA A 77 -7.24 -27.93 6.83
C ALA A 77 -7.02 -26.49 7.35
N ILE A 78 -7.00 -26.30 8.67
CA ILE A 78 -6.67 -25.01 9.29
C ILE A 78 -5.24 -24.59 8.91
N GLN A 79 -4.27 -25.51 8.97
CA GLN A 79 -2.89 -25.22 8.59
C GLN A 79 -2.77 -24.86 7.12
N ARG A 80 -3.43 -25.61 6.21
CA ARG A 80 -3.49 -25.28 4.78
C ARG A 80 -4.15 -23.94 4.51
N PHE A 81 -5.19 -23.59 5.27
CA PHE A 81 -5.83 -22.28 5.17
C PHE A 81 -4.91 -21.15 5.65
N ILE A 82 -4.19 -21.35 6.75
CA ILE A 82 -3.20 -20.39 7.26
C ILE A 82 -2.05 -20.22 6.25
N ASP A 83 -1.53 -21.33 5.73
CA ASP A 83 -0.42 -21.33 4.76
C ASP A 83 -0.86 -20.73 3.41
N GLY A 84 -2.08 -21.02 2.97
CA GLY A 84 -2.69 -20.43 1.78
C GLY A 84 -2.89 -18.91 1.94
N LYS A 85 -3.43 -18.48 3.08
CA LYS A 85 -3.61 -17.06 3.40
C LYS A 85 -2.29 -16.31 3.52
N ALA A 86 -1.26 -16.95 4.06
CA ALA A 86 0.10 -16.39 4.14
C ALA A 86 0.74 -16.24 2.75
N LYS A 87 0.43 -17.13 1.80
CA LYS A 87 0.88 -17.04 0.40
C LYS A 87 0.06 -16.05 -0.43
N ALA A 88 -1.22 -15.86 -0.08
CA ALA A 88 -2.16 -14.98 -0.77
C ALA A 88 -2.08 -13.51 -0.29
N THR A 89 -1.56 -13.26 0.92
CA THR A 89 -1.41 -11.88 1.44
C THR A 89 -0.10 -11.25 1.00
N LEU A 90 -0.10 -10.67 -0.19
CA LEU A 90 1.03 -9.87 -0.68
C LEU A 90 1.04 -8.50 0.01
N SER A 91 2.20 -8.11 0.54
CA SER A 91 2.40 -6.72 0.95
C SER A 91 2.41 -5.83 -0.30
N GLY A 92 2.01 -4.57 -0.13
CA GLY A 92 1.93 -3.65 -1.26
C GLY A 92 3.21 -3.49 -2.09
N TYR A 93 4.37 -3.60 -1.44
CA TYR A 93 5.68 -3.60 -2.11
C TYR A 93 5.93 -4.85 -2.95
N GLN A 94 5.49 -6.02 -2.47
CA GLN A 94 5.62 -7.28 -3.21
C GLN A 94 4.69 -7.30 -4.42
N LEU A 95 3.47 -6.76 -4.26
CA LEU A 95 2.52 -6.55 -5.34
C LEU A 95 3.14 -5.66 -6.42
N GLY A 96 3.74 -4.55 -6.00
CA GLY A 96 4.49 -3.65 -6.87
C GLY A 96 5.67 -4.32 -7.60
N LEU A 97 6.44 -5.17 -6.91
CA LEU A 97 7.54 -5.94 -7.48
C LEU A 97 7.08 -6.98 -8.51
N LEU A 98 5.95 -7.65 -8.26
CA LEU A 98 5.37 -8.59 -9.22
C LEU A 98 4.94 -7.89 -10.52
N ALA A 99 4.39 -6.68 -10.43
CA ALA A 99 4.02 -5.86 -11.60
C ALA A 99 5.22 -5.40 -12.44
N VAL A 100 6.45 -5.39 -11.92
CA VAL A 100 7.63 -4.94 -12.69
C VAL A 100 7.93 -5.88 -13.86
N ASN A 101 7.53 -7.16 -13.78
CA ASN A 101 7.76 -8.14 -14.83
C ASN A 101 6.75 -8.07 -15.98
N ASP A 102 5.54 -7.54 -15.77
CA ASP A 102 4.53 -7.34 -16.81
C ASP A 102 4.43 -5.85 -17.14
N PHE A 103 5.23 -5.43 -18.13
CA PHE A 103 5.41 -4.03 -18.54
C PHE A 103 4.16 -3.48 -19.25
N SER A 104 3.10 -3.24 -18.50
CA SER A 104 1.86 -2.59 -18.95
C SER A 104 1.52 -1.37 -18.07
N TRP A 105 0.43 -0.66 -18.35
CA TRP A 105 0.06 0.65 -17.75
C TRP A 105 -0.09 0.66 -16.21
N GLU A 106 0.04 -0.51 -15.57
CA GLU A 106 0.19 -0.75 -14.12
C GLU A 106 1.44 -0.09 -13.50
N PHE A 107 2.38 0.39 -14.33
CA PHE A 107 3.55 1.20 -13.94
C PHE A 107 3.20 2.47 -13.14
N ASN A 108 1.96 2.96 -13.22
CA ASN A 108 1.52 4.20 -12.56
C ASN A 108 1.57 4.14 -11.02
N ILE A 109 1.22 3.01 -10.40
CA ILE A 109 1.15 2.91 -8.94
C ILE A 109 2.55 2.94 -8.33
N MET A 110 3.46 2.11 -8.83
CA MET A 110 4.85 2.06 -8.35
C MET A 110 5.61 3.35 -8.65
N PHE A 111 5.36 3.97 -9.81
CA PHE A 111 5.94 5.26 -10.14
C PHE A 111 5.47 6.36 -9.19
N ALA A 112 4.17 6.42 -8.88
CA ALA A 112 3.62 7.37 -7.92
C ALA A 112 4.22 7.18 -6.51
N PHE A 113 4.35 5.93 -6.04
CA PHE A 113 5.03 5.64 -4.76
C PHE A 113 6.51 6.05 -4.77
N THR A 114 7.20 5.85 -5.89
CA THR A 114 8.61 6.27 -6.05
C THR A 114 8.73 7.78 -5.97
N ILE A 115 7.83 8.54 -6.62
CA ILE A 115 7.80 10.00 -6.51
C ILE A 115 7.51 10.43 -5.07
N VAL A 116 6.54 9.82 -4.40
CA VAL A 116 6.23 10.10 -2.98
C VAL A 116 7.46 9.90 -2.09
N LEU A 117 8.23 8.83 -2.31
CA LEU A 117 9.48 8.57 -1.60
C LEU A 117 10.53 9.67 -1.87
N ILE A 118 10.74 10.02 -3.13
CA ILE A 118 11.66 11.11 -3.51
C ILE A 118 11.25 12.42 -2.84
N LEU A 119 9.96 12.75 -2.85
CA LEU A 119 9.42 13.94 -2.20
C LEU A 119 9.68 13.93 -0.69
N CYS A 120 9.53 12.78 -0.01
CA CYS A 120 9.85 12.67 1.42
C CYS A 120 11.34 12.94 1.70
N VAL A 121 12.25 12.41 0.88
CA VAL A 121 13.70 12.66 1.00
C VAL A 121 14.01 14.14 0.75
N CYS A 122 13.41 14.73 -0.27
CA CYS A 122 13.53 16.15 -0.58
C CYS A 122 13.02 17.02 0.58
N GLN A 123 11.86 16.70 1.16
CA GLN A 123 11.29 17.39 2.33
C GLN A 123 12.21 17.29 3.54
N LEU A 124 12.78 16.11 3.79
CA LEU A 124 13.75 15.90 4.85
C LEU A 124 14.93 16.86 4.66
N PHE A 125 15.64 16.80 3.54
CA PHE A 125 16.79 17.67 3.27
C PHE A 125 16.44 19.16 3.35
N MET A 126 15.33 19.58 2.75
CA MET A 126 14.90 20.99 2.73
C MET A 126 14.48 21.50 4.12
N SER A 127 13.95 20.64 4.99
CA SER A 127 13.62 21.00 6.37
C SER A 127 14.86 21.30 7.22
N PHE A 128 16.00 20.65 6.94
CA PHE A 128 17.26 20.92 7.64
C PHE A 128 17.95 22.19 7.12
N THR A 129 17.79 22.51 5.82
CA THR A 129 18.34 23.74 5.22
C THR A 129 17.48 24.99 5.44
N GLY A 130 16.34 24.87 6.15
CA GLY A 130 15.47 26.00 6.47
C GLY A 130 14.66 26.54 5.29
N ARG A 131 14.58 25.80 4.17
CA ARG A 131 13.87 26.22 2.96
C ARG A 131 12.35 25.94 3.05
N TYR A 132 11.66 26.56 4.00
CA TYR A 132 10.26 26.22 4.35
C TYR A 132 9.26 26.36 3.20
N LYS A 133 9.44 27.34 2.30
CA LYS A 133 8.61 27.50 1.09
C LYS A 133 8.60 26.22 0.25
N TRP A 134 9.76 25.60 0.06
CA TRP A 134 9.89 24.40 -0.74
C TRP A 134 9.38 23.15 -0.01
N VAL A 135 9.56 23.08 1.31
CA VAL A 135 8.96 22.02 2.14
C VAL A 135 7.43 22.07 2.05
N PHE A 136 6.85 23.26 2.03
CA PHE A 136 5.40 23.45 1.84
C PHE A 136 4.94 22.98 0.46
N ILE A 137 5.58 23.45 -0.62
CA ILE A 137 5.23 23.08 -2.00
C ILE A 137 5.32 21.55 -2.17
N THR A 138 6.44 20.96 -1.75
CA THR A 138 6.60 19.50 -1.82
C THR A 138 5.63 18.75 -0.91
N GLY A 139 5.23 19.32 0.23
CA GLY A 139 4.18 18.76 1.09
C GLY A 139 2.81 18.70 0.42
N CYS A 140 2.40 19.77 -0.25
CA CYS A 140 1.17 19.78 -1.05
C CYS A 140 1.23 18.75 -2.18
N CYS A 141 2.32 18.71 -2.94
CA CYS A 141 2.51 17.72 -4.00
C CYS A 141 2.45 16.29 -3.46
N ASN A 142 3.12 16.04 -2.32
CA ASN A 142 3.17 14.72 -1.69
C ASN A 142 1.79 14.29 -1.19
N ALA A 143 1.01 15.21 -0.59
CA ALA A 143 -0.36 14.94 -0.17
C ALA A 143 -1.24 14.54 -1.36
N VAL A 144 -1.19 15.27 -2.48
CA VAL A 144 -1.99 14.94 -3.66
C VAL A 144 -1.55 13.62 -4.30
N LEU A 145 -0.24 13.45 -4.52
CA LEU A 145 0.32 12.25 -5.16
C LEU A 145 0.11 10.99 -4.32
N SER A 146 0.14 11.09 -2.99
CA SER A 146 -0.09 9.94 -2.11
C SER A 146 -1.52 9.41 -2.17
N LEU A 147 -2.50 10.20 -2.59
CA LEU A 147 -3.89 9.73 -2.81
C LEU A 147 -4.08 9.04 -4.16
N PHE A 148 -3.27 9.39 -5.16
CA PHE A 148 -3.45 8.89 -6.53
C PHE A 148 -3.38 7.35 -6.65
N PRO A 149 -2.40 6.65 -6.05
CA PRO A 149 -2.36 5.19 -6.03
C PRO A 149 -3.64 4.54 -5.51
N PHE A 150 -4.26 5.14 -4.48
CA PHE A 150 -5.48 4.61 -3.89
C PHE A 150 -6.69 4.83 -4.79
N ALA A 151 -6.78 6.01 -5.41
CA ALA A 151 -7.83 6.28 -6.39
C ALA A 151 -7.74 5.33 -7.59
N ALA A 152 -6.53 5.09 -8.10
CA ALA A 152 -6.29 4.14 -9.18
C ALA A 152 -6.63 2.70 -8.75
N ALA A 153 -6.13 2.23 -7.61
CA ALA A 153 -6.41 0.89 -7.10
C ALA A 153 -7.90 0.66 -6.78
N PHE A 154 -8.61 1.70 -6.33
CA PHE A 154 -10.06 1.65 -6.11
C PHE A 154 -10.83 1.59 -7.43
N HIS A 155 -10.42 2.38 -8.43
CA HIS A 155 -11.03 2.36 -9.77
C HIS A 155 -10.88 0.99 -10.45
N ASP A 156 -9.74 0.34 -10.30
CA ASP A 156 -9.45 -0.97 -10.91
C ASP A 156 -10.03 -2.15 -10.10
N GLY A 157 -10.74 -1.89 -8.99
CA GLY A 157 -11.33 -2.93 -8.14
C GLY A 157 -10.30 -3.72 -7.33
N ALA A 158 -9.03 -3.32 -7.33
CA ALA A 158 -7.99 -3.96 -6.51
C ALA A 158 -8.18 -3.69 -5.01
N ILE A 159 -8.86 -2.60 -4.66
CA ILE A 159 -9.32 -2.29 -3.30
C ILE A 159 -10.84 -2.27 -3.30
N GLU A 160 -11.46 -3.33 -2.77
CA GLU A 160 -12.91 -3.44 -2.65
C GLU A 160 -13.44 -2.74 -1.39
N ASP A 161 -12.64 -2.72 -0.32
CA ASP A 161 -13.03 -2.16 0.97
C ASP A 161 -11.91 -1.23 1.50
N LEU A 162 -12.30 -0.06 2.01
CA LEU A 162 -11.40 0.88 2.68
C LEU A 162 -10.73 0.27 3.90
N SER A 163 -11.30 -0.79 4.50
CA SER A 163 -10.67 -1.56 5.58
C SER A 163 -9.34 -2.20 5.19
N GLN A 164 -9.05 -2.35 3.88
CA GLN A 164 -7.79 -2.88 3.36
C GLN A 164 -6.64 -1.86 3.44
N ILE A 165 -6.94 -0.57 3.59
CA ILE A 165 -5.95 0.48 3.80
C ILE A 165 -5.41 0.36 5.23
N LYS A 166 -4.10 0.17 5.38
CA LYS A 166 -3.48 -0.05 6.69
C LYS A 166 -3.25 1.26 7.43
N PHE A 167 -3.15 1.14 8.75
CA PHE A 167 -2.85 2.26 9.66
C PHE A 167 -1.58 3.05 9.26
N GLY A 168 -0.61 2.39 8.64
CA GLY A 168 0.61 3.03 8.12
C GLY A 168 0.33 4.17 7.14
N PHE A 169 -0.63 3.99 6.22
CA PHE A 169 -1.00 5.05 5.28
C PHE A 169 -1.67 6.23 5.97
N TYR A 170 -2.63 5.99 6.87
CA TYR A 170 -3.31 7.07 7.60
C TYR A 170 -2.32 7.91 8.42
N LEU A 171 -1.41 7.25 9.14
CA LEU A 171 -0.35 7.92 9.88
C LEU A 171 0.55 8.76 8.95
N PHE A 172 0.97 8.18 7.83
CA PHE A 172 1.79 8.87 6.85
C PHE A 172 1.08 10.11 6.30
N TYR A 173 -0.17 9.94 5.85
CA TYR A 173 -0.95 11.00 5.24
C TYR A 173 -1.23 12.15 6.21
N THR A 174 -1.66 11.84 7.44
CA THR A 174 -1.83 12.85 8.50
C THR A 174 -0.52 13.56 8.80
N ASN A 175 0.60 12.84 8.83
CA ASN A 175 1.92 13.44 9.05
C ASN A 175 2.33 14.38 7.91
N VAL A 176 2.05 14.04 6.65
CA VAL A 176 2.27 14.93 5.49
C VAL A 176 1.42 16.20 5.59
N LEU A 177 0.16 16.10 6.01
CA LEU A 177 -0.69 17.27 6.25
C LEU A 177 -0.11 18.17 7.36
N LEU A 178 0.38 17.59 8.45
CA LEU A 178 1.03 18.33 9.53
C LEU A 178 2.31 19.02 9.07
N ILE A 179 3.16 18.35 8.29
CA ILE A 179 4.37 18.94 7.68
C ILE A 179 3.98 20.15 6.82
N THR A 180 2.94 20.00 5.99
CA THR A 180 2.44 21.04 5.08
C THR A 180 1.94 22.25 5.89
N TYR A 181 1.13 22.02 6.92
CA TYR A 181 0.62 23.08 7.79
C TYR A 181 1.76 23.81 8.53
N VAL A 182 2.67 23.07 9.17
CA VAL A 182 3.77 23.66 9.97
C VAL A 182 4.75 24.42 9.07
N SER A 183 5.06 23.90 7.88
CA SER A 183 5.95 24.57 6.93
C SER A 183 5.35 25.87 6.37
N ASN A 184 4.05 25.91 6.07
CA ASN A 184 3.36 27.14 5.69
C ASN A 184 3.43 28.20 6.81
N LYS A 185 3.17 27.79 8.05
CA LYS A 185 3.24 28.71 9.20
C LYS A 185 4.65 29.29 9.37
N LEU A 186 5.69 28.45 9.32
CA LEU A 186 7.09 28.88 9.39
C LEU A 186 7.51 29.78 8.22
N TYR A 187 7.02 29.51 7.02
CA TYR A 187 7.28 30.35 5.85
C TYR A 187 6.69 31.77 6.03
N ASN A 188 5.46 31.87 6.54
CA ASN A 188 4.81 33.17 6.76
C ASN A 188 5.49 33.98 7.88
N GLU A 189 5.93 33.32 8.96
CA GLU A 189 6.71 33.96 10.05
C GLU A 189 8.08 34.48 9.56
N ALA A 190 8.77 33.71 8.70
CA ALA A 190 10.03 34.15 8.11
C ALA A 190 9.83 35.34 7.16
N LYS A 191 8.74 35.35 6.38
CA LYS A 191 8.41 36.43 5.44
C LYS A 191 8.06 37.74 6.17
N SER A 192 7.29 37.69 7.25
CA SER A 192 6.92 38.90 8.01
C SER A 192 8.12 39.56 8.67
N THR A 193 9.07 38.77 9.16
CA THR A 193 10.31 39.27 9.78
C THR A 193 11.20 40.02 8.77
N HIS A 194 11.28 39.52 7.53
CA HIS A 194 12.07 40.17 6.48
C HIS A 194 11.50 41.54 6.09
N ASN A 195 10.18 41.64 5.94
CA ASN A 195 9.52 42.90 5.56
C ASN A 195 9.69 43.99 6.64
N PHE A 196 9.68 43.62 7.93
CA PHE A 196 9.89 44.57 9.03
C PHE A 196 11.32 45.14 9.07
N GLY A 197 12.32 44.33 8.69
CA GLY A 197 13.72 44.76 8.61
C GLY A 197 13.99 45.75 7.49
N GLU A 198 13.29 45.63 6.35
CA GLU A 198 13.42 46.57 5.24
C GLU A 198 12.78 47.94 5.56
N GLU A 199 11.64 47.98 6.25
CA GLU A 199 10.98 49.25 6.61
C GLU A 199 11.75 50.07 7.66
N THR A 200 12.56 49.43 8.50
CA THR A 200 13.33 50.10 9.56
C THR A 200 14.67 50.66 9.09
N MET A 201 15.21 50.21 7.95
CA MET A 201 16.44 50.77 7.36
C MET A 201 16.20 51.94 6.41
N VAL A 202 14.94 52.25 6.09
CA VAL A 202 14.56 53.31 5.14
C VAL A 202 14.13 54.61 5.86
N LYS A 203 14.18 54.65 7.20
CA LYS A 203 13.89 55.84 8.02
C LYS A 203 15.15 56.34 8.70
#